data_AF-B2MXD1-F1
#
_entry.id   AF-B2MXD1-F1
#
_cell.length_a   1.000
_cell.length_b   1.000
_cell.length_c   1.000
_cell.angle_alpha   90.00
_cell.angle_beta   90.00
_cell.angle_gamma   90.00
#
_symmetry.space_group_name_H-M   'P 1'
#
loop_
_entity.id
_entity.type
_entity.pdbx_description
1 polymer ?
#
loop_
_entity_poly.entity_id
_entity_poly.type
_entity_poly.pdbx_seq_one_letter_code
_entity_poly.pdbx_strand_id
1 'polypeptide(L)'
;VPKLGKEAALKALKEWGQPKSKITHLVFCTTSGVEMPGADYKLANLLGLETSVRRVMLYHQGCYAGGTVLRTAKDLAENNAGARVLVVCSEITVVTFRGPSEDALDSLVGQALFGDGSAAVIVGSDPDVSIERPLFQLVSAA
;
A
#
# COMPACT_ATOMS: atom_id res chain seq x y z
N VAL A 1 2.05 -7.31 -9.62
CA VAL A 1 1.71 -6.57 -8.38
C VAL A 1 2.91 -5.81 -7.80
N PRO A 2 3.98 -6.45 -7.28
CA PRO A 2 5.04 -5.72 -6.55
C PRO A 2 5.87 -4.75 -7.42
N LYS A 3 5.97 -4.97 -8.74
CA LYS A 3 6.63 -4.05 -9.67
C LYS A 3 5.91 -2.69 -9.77
N LEU A 4 4.59 -2.70 -9.93
CA LEU A 4 3.78 -1.47 -9.98
C LEU A 4 3.80 -0.77 -8.61
N GLY A 5 3.74 -1.56 -7.53
CA GLY A 5 3.96 -1.07 -6.15
C GLY A 5 5.30 -0.38 -5.95
N LYS A 6 6.39 -0.89 -6.55
CA LYS A 6 7.72 -0.25 -6.51
C LYS A 6 7.69 1.12 -7.18
N GLU A 7 7.06 1.24 -8.35
CA GLU A 7 6.98 2.51 -9.08
C GLU A 7 6.24 3.58 -8.28
N ALA A 8 5.12 3.22 -7.64
CA ALA A 8 4.39 4.12 -6.74
C ALA A 8 5.21 4.48 -5.50
N ALA A 9 5.82 3.48 -4.84
CA ALA A 9 6.63 3.69 -3.64
C ALA A 9 7.85 4.59 -3.89
N LEU A 10 8.53 4.46 -5.04
CA LEU A 10 9.65 5.32 -5.40
C LEU A 10 9.23 6.79 -5.56
N LYS A 11 8.03 7.05 -6.10
CA LYS A 11 7.48 8.41 -6.21
C LYS A 11 7.17 8.98 -4.82
N ALA A 12 6.54 8.20 -3.95
CA ALA A 12 6.22 8.60 -2.58
C ALA A 12 7.49 8.85 -1.74
N LEU A 13 8.51 7.99 -1.84
CA LEU A 13 9.81 8.16 -1.18
C LEU A 13 10.53 9.41 -1.68
N LYS A 14 10.47 9.70 -2.98
CA LYS A 14 11.04 10.91 -3.57
C LYS A 14 10.34 12.17 -3.05
N GLU A 15 9.02 12.15 -2.94
CA GLU A 15 8.24 13.27 -2.38
C GLU A 15 8.53 13.47 -0.89
N TRP A 16 8.67 12.38 -0.13
CA TRP A 16 8.97 12.42 1.31
C TRP A 16 10.37 12.98 1.62
N GLY A 17 11.34 12.81 0.72
CA GLY A 17 12.64 13.49 0.78
C GLY A 17 13.64 12.92 1.80
N GLN A 18 13.27 11.88 2.54
CA GLN A 18 14.14 11.19 3.50
C GLN A 18 14.71 9.89 2.91
N PRO A 19 15.84 9.37 3.44
CA PRO A 19 16.39 8.11 2.99
C PRO A 19 15.46 6.95 3.33
N LYS A 20 15.29 6.02 2.38
CA LYS A 20 14.45 4.81 2.55
C LYS A 20 14.85 3.92 3.73
N SER A 21 16.08 4.03 4.25
CA SER A 21 16.53 3.32 5.47
C SER A 21 15.80 3.76 6.73
N LYS A 22 15.15 4.94 6.72
CA LYS A 22 14.27 5.40 7.80
C LYS A 22 12.89 4.76 7.78
N ILE A 23 12.55 3.97 6.75
CA ILE A 23 11.29 3.22 6.72
C ILE A 23 11.35 2.09 7.74
N THR A 24 10.47 2.16 8.74
CA THR A 24 10.41 1.22 9.86
C THR A 24 9.38 0.11 9.65
N HIS A 25 8.30 0.43 8.93
CA HIS A 25 7.18 -0.48 8.69
C HIS A 25 6.77 -0.43 7.22
N LEU A 26 6.27 -1.55 6.72
CA LEU A 26 5.66 -1.68 5.40
C LEU A 26 4.29 -2.32 5.53
N VAL A 27 3.25 -1.61 5.10
CA VAL A 27 1.89 -2.15 4.94
C VAL A 27 1.64 -2.33 3.44
N PHE A 28 1.47 -3.57 3.00
CA PHE A 28 1.16 -3.86 1.60
C PHE A 28 -0.25 -4.43 1.49
N CYS A 29 -1.03 -3.95 0.53
CA CYS A 29 -2.35 -4.46 0.22
C CYS A 29 -2.50 -4.83 -1.27
N THR A 30 -3.11 -5.99 -1.52
CA THR A 30 -3.58 -6.36 -2.85
C THR A 30 -4.71 -7.40 -2.78
N THR A 31 -5.61 -7.36 -3.75
CA THR A 31 -6.62 -8.38 -4.05
C THR A 31 -6.21 -9.23 -5.26
N SER A 32 -5.09 -8.89 -5.90
CA SER A 32 -4.66 -9.39 -7.21
C SER A 32 -3.78 -10.65 -7.13
N GLY A 33 -4.13 -11.57 -6.22
CA GLY A 33 -3.44 -12.84 -5.99
C GLY A 33 -2.72 -12.92 -4.64
N VAL A 34 -2.31 -14.13 -4.25
CA VAL A 34 -1.63 -14.47 -2.99
C VAL A 34 -0.39 -15.31 -3.29
N GLU A 35 0.71 -15.02 -2.60
CA GLU A 35 1.97 -15.76 -2.73
C GLU A 35 2.66 -15.86 -1.36
N MET A 36 3.56 -16.83 -1.21
CA MET A 36 4.41 -16.97 -0.03
C MET A 36 5.88 -17.23 -0.47
N PRO A 37 6.84 -16.34 -0.16
CA PRO A 37 6.68 -15.05 0.52
C PRO A 37 5.82 -14.04 -0.26
N GLY A 38 5.13 -13.17 0.47
CA GLY A 38 4.13 -12.25 -0.06
C GLY A 38 4.69 -11.07 -0.87
N ALA A 39 3.77 -10.27 -1.42
CA ALA A 39 4.09 -9.09 -2.21
C ALA A 39 4.83 -8.01 -1.40
N ASP A 40 4.57 -7.95 -0.09
CA ASP A 40 5.29 -7.14 0.88
C ASP A 40 6.78 -7.50 0.96
N TYR A 41 7.12 -8.79 1.02
CA TYR A 41 8.49 -9.27 1.02
C TYR A 41 9.19 -8.94 -0.30
N LYS A 42 8.53 -9.23 -1.43
CA LYS A 42 9.06 -8.93 -2.76
C LYS A 42 9.29 -7.43 -2.93
N LEU A 43 8.38 -6.58 -2.47
CA LEU A 43 8.53 -5.13 -2.52
C LEU A 43 9.70 -4.64 -1.66
N ALA A 44 9.82 -5.12 -0.41
CA ALA A 44 10.91 -4.75 0.48
C ALA A 44 12.29 -5.03 -0.17
N ASN A 45 12.44 -6.20 -0.79
CA ASN A 45 13.65 -6.56 -1.53
C ASN A 45 13.86 -5.67 -2.77
N LEU A 46 12.81 -5.42 -3.55
CA LEU A 46 12.87 -4.60 -4.76
C LEU A 46 13.25 -3.13 -4.49
N LEU A 47 12.85 -2.61 -3.33
CA LEU A 47 13.20 -1.28 -2.85
C LEU A 47 14.54 -1.27 -2.11
N GLY A 48 15.05 -2.41 -1.67
CA GLY A 48 16.23 -2.50 -0.80
C GLY A 48 15.99 -1.76 0.52
N LEU A 49 14.88 -2.08 1.18
CA LEU A 49 14.61 -1.64 2.55
C LEU A 49 15.48 -2.41 3.54
N GLU A 50 15.57 -1.91 4.77
CA GLU A 50 16.23 -2.61 5.87
C GLU A 50 15.59 -4.00 6.09
N THR A 51 16.42 -5.00 6.38
CA THR A 51 15.96 -6.38 6.62
C THR A 51 15.10 -6.51 7.87
N SER A 52 15.20 -5.54 8.79
CA SER A 52 14.42 -5.42 10.02
C SER A 52 13.08 -4.71 9.83
N VAL A 53 12.72 -4.28 8.60
CA VAL A 53 11.43 -3.62 8.34
C VAL A 53 10.27 -4.51 8.75
N ARG A 54 9.37 -3.98 9.59
CA ARG A 54 8.21 -4.71 10.09
C ARG A 54 7.12 -4.69 9.03
N ARG A 55 6.75 -5.86 8.51
CA ARG A 55 5.82 -5.99 7.39
C ARG A 55 4.44 -6.44 7.84
N VAL A 56 3.41 -5.83 7.26
CA VAL A 56 2.01 -6.25 7.35
C VAL A 56 1.49 -6.46 5.93
N MET A 57 1.10 -7.68 5.62
CA MET A 57 0.55 -8.06 4.32
C MET A 57 -0.96 -8.27 4.44
N LEU A 58 -1.74 -7.46 3.72
CA LEU A 58 -3.20 -7.54 3.68
C LEU A 58 -3.64 -8.07 2.30
N TYR A 59 -4.01 -9.34 2.27
CA TYR A 59 -4.55 -9.98 1.07
C TYR A 59 -6.08 -9.97 1.05
N HIS A 60 -6.64 -9.92 -0.16
CA HIS A 60 -8.07 -10.14 -0.43
C HIS A 60 -9.02 -9.28 0.40
N GLN A 61 -8.66 -8.02 0.64
CA GLN A 61 -9.50 -7.06 1.35
C GLN A 61 -10.49 -6.33 0.41
N GLY A 62 -10.29 -6.36 -0.91
CA GLY A 62 -11.18 -5.70 -1.86
C GLY A 62 -11.17 -4.17 -1.77
N CYS A 63 -12.23 -3.53 -2.26
CA CYS A 63 -12.23 -2.09 -2.49
C CYS A 63 -12.18 -1.21 -1.22
N TYR A 64 -12.57 -1.74 -0.05
CA TYR A 64 -12.51 -0.99 1.21
C TYR A 64 -11.10 -0.94 1.82
N ALA A 65 -10.16 -1.70 1.26
CA ALA A 65 -8.83 -1.88 1.83
C ALA A 65 -8.02 -0.59 1.94
N GLY A 66 -8.31 0.41 1.09
CA GLY A 66 -7.71 1.74 1.17
C GLY A 66 -7.90 2.39 2.56
N GLY A 67 -9.10 2.27 3.14
CA GLY A 67 -9.34 2.73 4.51
C GLY A 67 -8.65 1.82 5.54
N THR A 68 -8.66 0.51 5.32
CA THR A 68 -8.03 -0.47 6.22
C THR A 68 -6.52 -0.26 6.36
N VAL A 69 -5.82 0.04 5.26
CA VAL A 69 -4.37 0.31 5.32
C VAL A 69 -4.06 1.60 6.05
N LEU A 70 -4.89 2.65 5.91
CA LEU A 70 -4.73 3.91 6.63
C LEU A 70 -4.98 3.72 8.13
N ARG A 71 -6.01 2.96 8.51
CA ARG A 71 -6.27 2.59 9.91
C ARG A 71 -5.08 1.84 10.51
N THR A 72 -4.58 0.82 9.81
CA THR A 72 -3.40 0.06 10.25
C THR A 72 -2.17 0.96 10.37
N ALA A 73 -1.94 1.84 9.39
CA ALA A 73 -0.78 2.74 9.40
C ALA A 73 -0.86 3.80 10.50
N LYS A 74 -2.06 4.30 10.84
CA LYS A 74 -2.30 5.22 11.96
C LYS A 74 -1.81 4.59 13.26
N ASP A 75 -2.32 3.41 13.60
CA ASP A 75 -1.96 2.72 14.85
C ASP A 75 -0.46 2.42 14.91
N LEU A 76 0.14 1.97 13.79
CA LEU A 76 1.58 1.71 13.72
C LEU A 76 2.42 2.98 13.90
N ALA A 77 2.02 4.09 13.29
CA ALA A 77 2.75 5.36 13.35
C ALA A 77 2.62 6.06 14.71
N GLU A 78 1.44 6.04 15.32
CA GLU A 78 1.18 6.71 16.61
C GLU A 78 1.74 5.91 17.79
N ASN A 79 1.69 4.58 17.72
CA ASN A 79 2.11 3.72 18.83
C ASN A 79 3.62 3.38 18.82
N ASN A 80 4.38 3.89 17.86
CA ASN A 80 5.83 3.67 17.76
C ASN A 80 6.53 5.02 17.47
N ALA A 81 7.19 5.59 18.48
CA ALA A 81 7.90 6.86 18.35
C ALA A 81 8.92 6.84 17.19
N GLY A 82 8.87 7.87 16.33
CA GLY A 82 9.73 7.99 15.16
C GLY A 82 9.42 7.02 14.01
N ALA A 83 8.35 6.24 14.08
CA ALA A 83 7.98 5.34 13.01
C ALA A 83 7.62 6.08 11.71
N ARG A 84 8.07 5.50 10.61
CA ARG A 84 7.69 5.87 9.24
C ARG A 84 7.22 4.60 8.55
N VAL A 85 5.96 4.63 8.16
CA VAL A 85 5.22 3.49 7.59
C VAL A 85 5.07 3.76 6.10
N LEU A 86 5.69 2.92 5.27
CA LEU A 86 5.41 2.88 3.85
C LEU A 86 4.14 2.05 3.64
N VAL A 87 3.09 2.68 3.10
CA VAL A 87 1.85 1.99 2.74
C VAL A 87 1.80 1.88 1.22
N VAL A 88 1.50 0.68 0.71
CA VAL A 88 1.36 0.44 -0.74
C VAL A 88 0.10 -0.38 -1.00
N CYS A 89 -0.76 0.15 -1.87
CA CYS A 89 -1.85 -0.61 -2.48
C CYS A 89 -1.51 -0.83 -3.95
N SER A 90 -1.58 -2.07 -4.43
CA SER A 90 -1.35 -2.38 -5.84
C SER A 90 -2.37 -3.40 -6.32
N GLU A 91 -3.11 -3.04 -7.36
CA GLU A 91 -4.16 -3.86 -7.95
C GLU A 91 -3.95 -4.02 -9.46
N ILE A 92 -4.21 -5.22 -9.96
CA ILE A 92 -4.07 -5.67 -11.34
C ILE A 92 -5.24 -6.60 -11.65
N THR A 93 -6.03 -6.24 -12.65
CA THR A 93 -7.28 -6.90 -13.08
C THR A 93 -7.07 -8.27 -13.71
N VAL A 94 -5.83 -8.70 -13.91
CA VAL A 94 -5.48 -9.99 -14.52
C VAL A 94 -6.15 -11.18 -13.84
N VAL A 95 -6.42 -11.10 -12.53
CA VAL A 95 -7.08 -12.19 -11.78
C VAL A 95 -8.60 -12.22 -11.98
N THR A 96 -9.20 -11.14 -12.48
CA THR A 96 -10.65 -11.00 -12.70
C THR A 96 -11.05 -10.93 -14.17
N PHE A 97 -10.10 -10.73 -15.08
CA PHE A 97 -10.36 -10.61 -16.51
C PHE A 97 -10.87 -11.92 -17.09
N ARG A 98 -12.02 -11.88 -17.77
CA ARG A 98 -12.64 -13.05 -18.42
C ARG A 98 -13.58 -12.64 -19.54
N GLY A 99 -13.89 -13.60 -20.42
CA GLY A 99 -14.86 -13.41 -21.49
C GLY A 99 -16.28 -13.15 -20.98
N PRO A 100 -17.15 -12.52 -21.79
CA PRO A 100 -18.54 -12.26 -21.45
C PRO A 100 -19.34 -13.57 -21.35
N SER A 101 -20.39 -13.57 -20.53
CA SER A 101 -21.36 -14.66 -20.40
C SER A 101 -22.74 -14.07 -20.13
N GLU A 102 -23.76 -14.56 -20.85
CA GLU A 102 -25.16 -14.13 -20.68
C GLU A 102 -25.69 -14.52 -19.29
N ASP A 103 -25.18 -15.59 -18.69
CA ASP A 103 -25.55 -16.07 -17.36
C ASP A 103 -24.88 -15.28 -16.21
N ALA A 104 -23.94 -14.38 -16.53
CA ALA A 104 -23.12 -13.64 -15.55
C ALA A 104 -23.00 -12.15 -15.90
N LEU A 105 -24.14 -11.47 -16.06
CA LEU A 105 -24.21 -10.04 -16.40
C LEU A 105 -23.53 -9.14 -15.35
N ASP A 106 -23.54 -9.53 -14.09
CA ASP A 106 -22.82 -8.86 -12.99
C ASP A 106 -21.31 -8.78 -13.26
N SER A 107 -20.77 -9.80 -13.91
CA SER A 107 -19.36 -9.90 -14.23
C SER A 107 -18.96 -8.90 -15.32
N LEU A 108 -19.89 -8.56 -16.23
CA LEU A 108 -19.69 -7.50 -17.23
C LEU A 108 -19.51 -6.13 -16.58
N VAL A 109 -20.23 -5.87 -15.48
CA VAL A 109 -20.03 -4.63 -14.69
C VAL A 109 -18.60 -4.57 -14.17
N GLY A 110 -18.09 -5.68 -13.63
CA GLY A 110 -16.69 -5.78 -13.21
C GLY A 110 -15.70 -5.54 -14.36
N GLN A 111 -15.95 -6.13 -15.54
CA GLN A 111 -15.09 -5.92 -16.73
C GLN A 111 -15.10 -4.46 -17.21
N ALA A 112 -16.18 -3.71 -16.98
CA ALA A 112 -16.30 -2.32 -17.38
C ALA A 112 -15.71 -1.32 -16.37
N LEU A 113 -15.63 -1.68 -15.08
CA LEU A 113 -15.26 -0.76 -14.00
C LEU A 113 -13.80 -0.91 -13.52
N PHE A 114 -13.29 -2.13 -13.46
CA PHE A 114 -11.98 -2.36 -12.85
C PHE A 114 -10.83 -2.02 -13.79
N GLY A 115 -9.77 -1.44 -13.23
CA GLY A 115 -8.53 -1.14 -13.93
C GLY A 115 -7.32 -1.38 -13.03
N ASP A 116 -6.13 -1.31 -13.64
CA ASP A 116 -4.86 -1.55 -12.96
C ASP A 116 -4.34 -0.27 -12.33
N GLY A 117 -3.79 -0.35 -11.11
CA GLY A 117 -3.28 0.83 -10.42
C GLY A 117 -2.43 0.51 -9.21
N SER A 118 -1.58 1.46 -8.83
CA SER A 118 -0.91 1.42 -7.53
C SER A 118 -0.75 2.81 -6.94
N ALA A 119 -0.94 2.89 -5.63
CA ALA A 119 -0.71 4.09 -4.83
C ALA A 119 0.23 3.74 -3.67
N ALA A 120 1.03 4.71 -3.26
CA ALA A 120 1.88 4.60 -2.09
C ALA A 120 1.86 5.90 -1.29
N VAL A 121 1.91 5.80 0.03
CA VAL A 121 2.00 6.94 0.94
C VAL A 121 2.99 6.65 2.06
N ILE A 122 3.60 7.70 2.60
CA ILE A 122 4.38 7.64 3.83
C ILE A 122 3.53 8.19 4.96
N VAL A 123 3.34 7.39 6.00
CA VAL A 123 2.59 7.77 7.21
C VAL A 123 3.54 7.79 8.39
N GLY A 124 3.44 8.82 9.22
CA GLY A 124 4.27 8.98 10.41
C GLY A 124 3.65 10.01 11.34
N SER A 125 3.99 9.88 12.63
CA SER A 125 3.70 10.87 13.66
C SER A 125 4.92 11.76 13.87
N ASP A 126 4.70 12.93 14.47
CA ASP A 126 5.75 13.90 14.82
C ASP A 126 6.67 14.23 13.64
N PRO A 127 6.14 14.96 12.62
CA PRO A 127 6.91 15.24 11.42
C PRO A 127 8.09 16.17 11.73
N ASP A 128 9.25 15.87 11.14
CA ASP A 128 10.38 16.80 11.11
C ASP A 128 10.09 17.86 10.05
N VAL A 129 9.46 18.96 10.47
CA VAL A 129 8.99 20.04 9.59
C VAL A 129 10.09 20.76 8.80
N SER A 130 11.37 20.49 9.08
CA SER A 130 12.48 21.02 8.28
C SER A 130 12.62 20.31 6.92
N ILE A 131 12.11 19.07 6.81
CA ILE A 131 12.22 18.22 5.62
C ILE A 131 10.86 17.65 5.21
N GLU A 132 10.06 17.21 6.18
CA GLU A 132 8.79 16.55 5.98
C GLU A 132 7.63 17.56 5.90
N ARG A 133 6.74 17.36 4.93
CA ARG A 133 5.56 18.20 4.72
C ARG A 133 4.28 17.36 4.87
N PRO A 134 3.58 17.44 6.01
CA PRO A 134 2.29 16.76 6.19
C PRO A 134 1.28 17.22 5.15
N LEU A 135 0.62 16.28 4.46
CA LEU A 135 -0.45 16.56 3.50
C LEU A 135 -1.84 16.46 4.15
N PHE A 136 -2.02 15.47 5.02
CA PHE A 136 -3.25 15.20 5.75
C PHE A 136 -2.92 14.68 7.16
N GLN A 137 -3.87 14.80 8.08
CA GLN A 137 -3.79 14.21 9.41
C GLN A 137 -4.92 13.18 9.56
N LEU A 138 -4.59 11.98 10.06
CA LEU A 138 -5.56 10.92 10.30
C LEU A 138 -6.14 11.06 11.71
N VAL A 139 -7.41 11.47 11.79
CA VAL A 139 -8.12 11.68 13.07
C VAL A 139 -9.13 10.56 13.27
N SER A 140 -9.30 10.09 14.51
CA SER A 140 -10.39 9.17 14.85
C SER A 140 -11.71 9.94 14.89
N ALA A 141 -12.75 9.39 14.28
CA ALA A 141 -14.11 9.90 14.50
C ALA A 141 -14.51 9.61 15.96
N ALA A 142 -15.12 10.61 16.60
CA ALA A 142 -15.69 10.49 17.95
C ALA A 142 -16.97 9.66 17.96
#